data_AF-A0A554XA51-F1
#
_entry.id   AF-A0A554XA51-F1
#
_cell.length_a   1.000
_cell.length_b   1.000
_cell.length_c   1.000
_cell.angle_alpha   90.00
_cell.angle_beta   90.00
_cell.angle_gamma   90.00
#
_symmetry.space_group_name_H-M   'P 1'
#
loop_
_entity.id
_entity.type
_entity.pdbx_description
1 polymer ?
#
loop_
_entity_poly.entity_id
_entity_poly.type
_entity_poly.pdbx_seq_one_letter_code
_entity_poly.pdbx_strand_id
1 'polypeptide(L)'
;MVRMTRWIALGAGLLLALVAALWALRPTPVRTVTLAERMVQTSVVATGRVAPVREATLASTLTGRVIATPVAEGTAVRAGTVLVALQAAEWQAALAQAQAQRAEAEAQQREAERQWQR
;
A
#
# COMPACT_ATOMS: atom_id res chain seq x y z
N MET A 1 69.05 63.90 44.10
CA MET A 1 68.03 62.92 44.53
C MET A 1 67.13 62.42 43.38
N VAL A 2 67.60 62.37 42.12
CA VAL A 2 66.76 62.03 40.94
C VAL A 2 66.87 60.54 40.54
N ARG A 3 67.78 59.78 41.16
CA ARG A 3 68.08 58.39 40.78
C ARG A 3 66.98 57.40 41.19
N MET A 4 66.26 57.66 42.29
CA MET A 4 65.24 56.74 42.82
C MET A 4 63.89 56.89 42.10
N THR A 5 63.53 58.11 41.71
CA THR A 5 62.28 58.39 40.96
C THR A 5 62.29 57.76 39.56
N ARG A 6 63.46 57.65 38.93
CA ARG A 6 63.62 56.98 37.61
C ARG A 6 63.40 55.48 37.69
N TRP A 7 63.77 54.83 38.79
CA TRP A 7 63.54 53.39 39.02
C TRP A 7 62.08 53.09 39.35
N ILE A 8 61.39 53.98 40.07
CA ILE A 8 59.95 53.86 40.32
C ILE A 8 59.15 54.06 39.04
N ALA A 9 59.53 55.03 38.19
CA ALA A 9 58.89 55.25 36.89
C ALA A 9 59.12 54.07 35.92
N LEU A 10 60.32 53.48 35.90
CA LEU A 10 60.60 52.26 35.13
C LEU A 10 59.82 51.06 35.66
N GLY A 11 59.74 50.88 36.99
CA GLY A 11 58.93 49.82 37.61
C GLY A 11 57.45 49.97 37.31
N ALA A 12 56.90 51.19 37.38
CA ALA A 12 55.52 51.48 37.04
C ALA A 12 55.23 51.27 35.55
N GLY A 13 56.16 51.64 34.66
CA GLY A 13 56.05 51.39 33.22
C GLY A 13 56.07 49.89 32.89
N LEU A 14 56.94 49.12 33.54
CA LEU A 14 57.00 47.67 33.38
C LEU A 14 55.73 46.98 33.91
N LEU A 15 55.21 47.45 35.04
CA LEU A 15 53.99 46.91 35.64
C LEU A 15 52.75 47.24 34.80
N LEU A 16 52.69 48.45 34.22
CA LEU A 16 51.63 48.83 33.28
C LEU A 16 51.70 48.01 31.98
N ALA A 17 52.90 47.78 31.45
CA ALA A 17 53.11 46.94 30.27
C ALA A 17 52.73 45.47 30.54
N LEU A 18 53.06 44.95 31.73
CA LEU A 18 52.67 43.61 32.16
C LEU A 18 51.14 43.48 32.28
N VAL A 19 50.49 44.48 32.86
CA VAL A 19 49.02 44.53 32.98
C VAL A 19 48.38 44.63 31.59
N ALA A 20 48.87 45.50 30.71
CA ALA A 20 48.34 45.63 29.35
C ALA A 20 48.49 44.33 28.54
N ALA A 21 49.63 43.65 28.67
CA ALA A 21 49.83 42.33 28.10
C ALA A 21 48.80 41.34 28.65
N LEU A 22 48.65 41.24 29.98
CA LEU A 22 47.67 40.32 30.61
C LEU A 22 46.21 40.58 30.18
N TRP A 23 45.87 41.81 29.80
CA TRP A 23 44.54 42.16 29.27
C TRP A 23 44.37 41.81 27.79
N ALA A 24 45.39 42.01 26.96
CA ALA A 24 45.35 41.66 25.54
C ALA A 24 45.33 40.14 25.30
N LEU A 25 45.85 39.37 26.26
CA LEU A 25 45.94 37.91 26.22
C LEU A 25 44.64 37.21 26.66
N ARG A 26 43.57 37.95 26.94
CA ARG A 26 42.31 37.35 27.38
C ARG A 26 41.67 36.58 26.22
N PRO A 27 41.36 35.29 26.39
CA PRO A 27 40.71 34.51 25.35
C PRO A 27 39.33 35.10 25.03
N THR A 28 39.04 35.25 23.74
CA THR A 28 37.75 35.74 23.26
C THR A 28 36.68 34.68 23.51
N PRO A 29 35.58 35.00 24.21
CA PRO A 29 34.53 34.04 24.47
C PRO A 29 33.80 33.71 23.17
N VAL A 30 33.97 32.47 22.70
CA VAL A 30 33.23 31.93 21.57
C VAL A 30 32.06 31.11 22.08
N ARG A 31 30.92 31.28 21.41
CA ARG A 31 29.70 30.58 21.77
C ARG A 31 29.68 29.24 21.04
N THR A 32 29.83 28.15 21.78
CA THR A 32 29.77 26.79 21.24
C THR A 32 28.41 26.16 21.50
N VAL A 33 28.04 25.22 20.63
CA VAL A 33 26.86 24.37 20.80
C VAL A 33 27.36 22.93 20.85
N THR A 34 27.01 22.21 21.91
CA THR A 34 27.33 20.79 22.03
C THR A 34 26.32 19.99 21.21
N LEU A 35 26.80 19.26 20.21
CA LEU A 35 25.96 18.40 19.39
C LEU A 35 25.60 17.14 20.20
N ALA A 36 24.30 16.89 20.38
CA ALA A 36 23.81 15.67 21.01
C ALA A 36 23.21 14.78 19.92
N GLU A 37 23.70 13.55 19.81
CA GLU A 37 23.12 12.55 18.93
C GLU A 37 21.71 12.21 19.42
N ARG A 38 20.72 12.46 18.56
CA ARG A 38 19.34 12.06 18.77
C ARG A 38 18.91 11.27 17.55
N MET A 39 18.20 10.16 17.75
CA MET A 39 17.54 9.47 16.64
C MET A 39 16.53 10.43 16.00
N VAL A 40 16.81 10.84 14.77
CA VAL A 40 15.86 11.58 13.93
C VAL A 40 14.97 10.55 13.26
N GLN A 41 13.73 10.46 13.72
CA GLN A 41 12.72 9.63 13.06
C GLN A 41 12.19 10.39 11.84
N THR A 42 12.76 10.11 10.67
CA THR A 42 12.28 10.65 9.41
C THR A 42 11.03 9.89 8.99
N SER A 43 9.84 10.41 9.32
CA SER A 43 8.58 9.83 8.84
C SER A 43 8.31 10.27 7.41
N VAL A 44 8.38 9.34 6.46
CA VAL A 44 7.95 9.58 5.08
C VAL A 44 6.44 9.30 5.01
N VAL A 45 5.64 10.34 4.80
CA VAL A 45 4.19 10.19 4.59
C VAL A 45 3.95 9.87 3.11
N ALA A 46 3.69 8.60 2.82
CA ALA A 46 3.28 8.17 1.49
C ALA A 46 1.75 8.18 1.41
N THR A 47 1.19 9.02 0.53
CA THR A 47 -0.25 9.00 0.21
C THR A 47 -0.51 7.96 -0.87
N GLY A 48 -1.44 7.05 -0.62
CA GLY A 48 -1.90 6.06 -1.59
C GLY A 48 -3.42 5.96 -1.61
N ARG A 49 -3.97 5.31 -2.64
CA ARG A 49 -5.38 4.92 -2.69
C ARG A 49 -5.49 3.42 -2.47
N VAL A 50 -6.48 3.01 -1.68
CA VAL A 50 -6.81 1.59 -1.52
C VAL A 50 -7.68 1.17 -2.71
N ALA A 51 -7.27 0.10 -3.38
CA ALA A 51 -8.01 -0.53 -4.45
C ALA A 51 -8.37 -1.97 -4.03
N PRO A 52 -9.49 -2.51 -4.55
CA PRO A 52 -9.83 -3.92 -4.30
C PRO A 52 -8.72 -4.82 -4.86
N VAL A 53 -8.34 -5.84 -4.09
CA VAL A 53 -7.33 -6.83 -4.53
C VAL A 53 -7.80 -7.58 -5.79
N ARG A 54 -9.12 -7.77 -5.91
CA ARG A 54 -9.76 -8.43 -7.06
C ARG A 54 -11.09 -7.74 -7.34
N GLU A 55 -11.30 -7.38 -8.60
CA GLU A 55 -12.54 -6.81 -9.10
C GLU A 55 -13.04 -7.66 -10.26
N ALA A 56 -14.34 -7.91 -10.32
CA ALA A 56 -14.96 -8.71 -11.37
C ALA A 56 -16.32 -8.12 -11.75
N THR A 57 -16.49 -7.83 -13.04
CA THR A 57 -17.78 -7.43 -13.61
C THR A 57 -18.45 -8.68 -14.16
N LEU A 58 -19.61 -9.02 -13.61
CA LEU A 58 -20.38 -10.20 -14.01
C LEU A 58 -21.50 -9.80 -14.95
N ALA A 59 -21.64 -10.53 -16.05
CA ALA A 59 -22.73 -10.40 -17.00
C ALA A 59 -23.24 -11.79 -17.36
N SER A 60 -24.51 -11.88 -17.74
CA SER A 60 -25.06 -13.13 -18.26
C SER A 60 -24.53 -13.41 -19.65
N THR A 61 -24.03 -14.63 -19.88
CA THR A 61 -23.67 -15.12 -21.22
C THR A 61 -24.91 -15.34 -22.09
N LEU A 62 -26.06 -15.61 -21.47
CA LEU A 62 -27.32 -15.85 -22.14
C LEU A 62 -28.21 -14.61 -22.06
N THR A 63 -28.82 -14.24 -23.18
CA THR A 63 -29.87 -13.23 -23.19
C THR A 63 -31.16 -13.86 -22.67
N GLY A 64 -31.80 -13.20 -21.71
CA GLY A 64 -33.06 -13.69 -21.14
C GLY A 64 -33.70 -12.66 -20.22
N ARG A 65 -34.98 -12.88 -19.90
CA ARG A 65 -35.71 -12.05 -18.95
C ARG A 65 -35.34 -12.41 -17.52
N VAL A 66 -35.03 -11.40 -16.70
CA VAL A 66 -34.80 -11.58 -15.25
C VAL A 66 -36.12 -11.92 -14.56
N ILE A 67 -36.13 -13.01 -13.79
CA ILE A 67 -37.29 -13.46 -13.02
C ILE A 67 -37.14 -13.17 -11.52
N ALA A 68 -35.91 -13.13 -11.01
CA ALA A 68 -35.65 -12.81 -9.61
C ALA A 68 -34.20 -12.33 -9.39
N THR A 69 -34.04 -11.49 -8.37
CA THR A 69 -32.75 -11.05 -7.84
C THR A 69 -32.68 -11.45 -6.36
N PRO A 70 -32.26 -12.69 -6.05
CA PRO A 70 -32.32 -13.23 -4.69
C PRO A 70 -31.32 -12.59 -3.72
N VAL A 71 -30.38 -11.78 -4.20
CA VAL A 71 -29.37 -11.10 -3.38
C VAL A 71 -29.57 -9.59 -3.46
N ALA A 72 -29.64 -8.93 -2.30
CA ALA A 72 -29.70 -7.48 -2.23
C ALA A 72 -28.34 -6.83 -2.46
N GLU A 73 -28.34 -5.60 -2.97
CA GLU A 73 -27.12 -4.81 -3.15
C GLU A 73 -26.36 -4.64 -1.82
N GLY A 74 -25.02 -4.68 -1.90
CA GLY A 74 -24.14 -4.59 -0.72
C GLY A 74 -24.02 -5.88 0.10
N THR A 75 -24.72 -6.95 -0.27
CA THR A 75 -24.63 -8.23 0.45
C THR A 75 -23.33 -8.98 0.13
N ALA A 76 -22.70 -9.55 1.14
CA ALA A 76 -21.54 -10.43 0.95
C ALA A 76 -21.97 -11.77 0.34
N VAL A 77 -21.33 -12.15 -0.77
CA VAL A 77 -21.63 -13.37 -1.52
C VAL A 77 -20.41 -14.28 -1.61
N ARG A 78 -20.64 -15.59 -1.79
CA ARG A 78 -19.58 -16.58 -2.01
C ARG A 78 -19.64 -17.11 -3.44
N ALA A 79 -18.55 -17.71 -3.91
CA ALA A 79 -18.54 -18.40 -5.20
C ALA A 79 -19.68 -19.43 -5.29
N GLY A 80 -20.38 -19.43 -6.44
CA GLY A 80 -21.55 -20.29 -6.67
C GLY A 80 -22.88 -19.71 -6.17
N THR A 81 -22.89 -18.56 -5.51
CA THR A 81 -24.15 -17.90 -5.12
C THR A 81 -24.87 -17.37 -6.36
N VAL A 82 -26.16 -17.70 -6.50
CA VAL A 82 -26.99 -17.16 -7.57
C VAL A 82 -27.28 -15.68 -7.28
N LEU A 83 -26.82 -14.79 -8.16
CA LEU A 83 -27.06 -13.36 -8.03
C LEU A 83 -28.34 -12.92 -8.74
N VAL A 84 -28.61 -13.51 -9.91
CA VAL A 84 -29.76 -13.21 -10.77
C VAL A 84 -30.27 -14.52 -11.34
N ALA A 85 -31.59 -14.71 -11.30
CA ALA A 85 -32.26 -15.82 -11.95
C ALA A 85 -32.90 -15.32 -13.25
N LEU A 86 -32.63 -16.03 -14.35
CA LEU A 86 -33.20 -15.77 -15.67
C LEU A 86 -34.28 -16.80 -16.01
N GLN A 87 -35.24 -16.40 -16.83
CA GLN A 87 -36.27 -17.30 -17.32
C GLN A 87 -35.65 -18.42 -18.18
N ALA A 88 -35.90 -19.67 -17.78
CA ALA A 88 -35.26 -20.85 -18.38
C ALA A 88 -36.21 -21.73 -19.20
N ALA A 89 -37.49 -21.38 -19.37
CA ALA A 89 -38.49 -22.28 -19.97
C ALA A 89 -38.11 -22.76 -21.39
N GLU A 90 -37.70 -21.84 -22.26
CA GLU A 90 -37.27 -22.16 -23.63
C GLU A 90 -35.98 -22.99 -23.65
N TRP A 91 -35.01 -22.60 -22.81
CA TRP A 91 -33.74 -23.32 -22.65
C TRP A 91 -33.94 -24.74 -22.09
N GLN A 92 -34.89 -24.92 -21.17
CA GLN A 92 -35.24 -26.22 -20.62
C GLN A 92 -35.93 -27.11 -21.67
N ALA A 93 -36.81 -26.55 -22.49
CA ALA A 93 -37.42 -27.28 -23.59
C ALA A 93 -36.37 -27.74 -24.62
N ALA A 94 -35.45 -26.86 -25.01
CA ALA A 94 -34.35 -27.19 -25.91
C ALA A 94 -33.43 -28.28 -25.32
N LEU A 95 -33.13 -28.21 -24.02
CA LEU A 95 -32.36 -29.23 -23.32
C LEU A 95 -33.07 -30.59 -23.34
N ALA A 96 -34.38 -30.62 -23.05
CA ALA A 96 -35.17 -31.84 -23.07
C ALA A 96 -35.21 -32.48 -24.47
N GLN A 97 -35.35 -31.66 -25.51
CA GLN A 97 -35.31 -32.12 -26.90
C GLN A 97 -33.95 -32.73 -27.25
N ALA A 98 -32.84 -32.07 -26.91
CA ALA A 98 -31.50 -32.58 -27.17
C ALA A 98 -31.21 -33.89 -26.40
N GLN A 99 -31.73 -34.01 -25.17
CA GLN A 99 -31.63 -35.25 -24.39
C GLN A 99 -32.40 -36.40 -25.01
N ALA A 100 -33.61 -36.14 -25.54
CA ALA A 100 -34.39 -37.15 -26.24
C ALA A 100 -33.69 -37.64 -27.52
N GLN A 101 -33.15 -36.72 -28.32
CA GLN A 101 -32.37 -37.06 -29.53
C GLN A 101 -31.13 -37.90 -29.19
N ARG A 102 -30.42 -37.55 -28.11
CA ARG A 102 -29.29 -38.33 -27.62
C ARG A 102 -29.73 -39.75 -27.23
N ALA A 103 -30.83 -39.89 -26.49
CA ALA A 103 -31.32 -41.20 -26.05
C ALA A 103 -31.72 -42.10 -27.23
N GLU A 104 -32.31 -41.51 -28.28
CA GLU A 104 -32.65 -42.22 -29.51
C GLU A 104 -31.38 -42.68 -30.25
N ALA A 105 -30.41 -41.80 -30.44
CA ALA A 105 -29.14 -42.15 -31.09
C ALA A 105 -28.40 -43.27 -30.34
N GLU A 106 -28.38 -43.21 -28.99
CA GLU A 106 -27.80 -44.27 -28.17
C GLU A 106 -28.56 -45.60 -28.30
N ALA A 107 -29.89 -45.56 -28.46
CA ALA A 107 -30.68 -46.77 -28.69
C ALA A 107 -30.38 -47.39 -30.05
N GLN A 108 -30.24 -46.58 -31.10
CA GLN A 108 -29.86 -47.01 -32.44
C GLN A 108 -28.44 -47.61 -32.45
N GLN A 109 -27.49 -46.98 -31.78
CA GLN A 109 -26.14 -47.51 -31.65
C GLN A 109 -26.13 -48.88 -30.96
N ARG A 110 -26.82 -49.01 -29.81
CA ARG A 110 -26.92 -50.30 -29.10
C ARG A 110 -27.54 -51.39 -29.97
N GLU A 111 -28.51 -51.04 -30.81
CA GLU A 111 -29.12 -51.99 -31.73
C GLU A 111 -28.14 -52.40 -32.84
N ALA A 112 -27.42 -51.46 -33.44
CA ALA A 112 -26.39 -51.76 -34.44
C ALA A 112 -25.27 -52.65 -33.87
N GLU A 113 -24.84 -52.41 -32.63
CA GLU A 113 -23.85 -53.25 -31.93
C GLU A 113 -24.37 -54.67 -31.71
N ARG A 114 -25.63 -54.83 -31.29
CA ARG A 114 -26.27 -56.15 -31.15
C ARG A 114 -26.38 -56.89 -32.47
N GLN A 115 -26.63 -56.18 -33.57
CA GLN A 115 -26.71 -56.75 -34.90
C GLN A 115 -25.34 -57.22 -35.41
N TRP A 116 -24.26 -56.49 -35.11
CA TRP A 116 -22.89 -56.89 -35.48
C TRP A 116 -22.39 -58.13 -34.74
N GLN A 117 -22.86 -58.36 -33.51
CA GLN A 117 -22.42 -59.49 -32.69
C GLN A 117 -23.13 -60.82 -33.02
N ARG A 118 -24.11 -60.82 -33.94
CA ARG A 118 -24.80 -62.03 -34.41
C ARG A 118 -24.21 -62.50 -35.73
#